data_AF-A0A941TEC0-F1
#
_entry.id   AF-A0A941TEC0-F1
#
_cell.length_a   1.000
_cell.length_b   1.000
_cell.length_c   1.000
_cell.angle_alpha   90.00
_cell.angle_beta   90.00
_cell.angle_gamma   90.00
#
_symmetry.space_group_name_H-M   'P 1'
#
loop_
_entity.id
_entity.type
_entity.pdbx_description
1 polymer ?
#
loop_
_entity_poly.entity_id
_entity_poly.type
_entity_poly.pdbx_seq_one_letter_code
_entity_poly.pdbx_strand_id
1 'polypeptide(L)' 'MRPDVLPRIALALVCATALAACATKPVQPWERAHLARWDMRWDPDSVQTAMKQHAYFSKEGSSGTIGAAGGGCGCN' A
#
# COMPACT_ATOMS: atom_id res chain seq x y z
N MET A 1 31.08 38.75 9.71
CA MET A 1 29.89 37.90 9.50
C MET A 1 28.72 38.77 9.12
N ARG A 2 28.02 38.47 8.02
CA ARG A 2 26.91 39.25 7.48
C ARG A 2 25.62 38.94 8.27
N PRO A 3 24.98 39.90 8.96
CA PRO A 3 23.87 39.65 9.88
C PRO A 3 22.60 39.12 9.18
N ASP A 4 22.50 39.31 7.87
CA ASP A 4 21.42 38.80 6.99
C ASP A 4 21.52 37.30 6.67
N VAL A 5 22.62 36.64 7.04
CA VAL A 5 22.83 35.19 6.80
C VAL A 5 22.20 34.33 7.89
N LEU A 6 22.15 34.82 9.13
CA LEU A 6 21.55 34.11 10.27
C LEU A 6 20.06 33.76 10.09
N PRO A 7 19.17 34.68 9.65
CA PRO A 7 17.76 34.36 9.46
C PRO A 7 17.51 33.41 8.29
N ARG A 8 18.35 33.47 7.24
CA ARG A 8 18.27 32.56 6.09
C ARG A 8 18.64 31.12 6.47
N ILE A 9 19.67 30.95 7.30
CA ILE A 9 20.07 29.64 7.83
C ILE A 9 18.98 29.06 8.74
N ALA A 10 18.39 29.88 9.62
CA ALA A 10 17.32 29.45 10.50
C ALA A 10 16.08 28.97 9.72
N LEU A 11 15.68 29.72 8.67
CA LEU A 11 14.57 29.33 7.80
C LEU A 11 14.83 28.01 7.06
N ALA A 12 16.05 27.83 6.54
CA ALA A 12 16.44 26.59 5.85
C ALA A 12 16.39 25.37 6.78
N LEU A 13 16.83 25.52 8.04
CA LEU A 13 16.76 24.47 9.06
C LEU A 13 15.31 24.09 9.40
N VAL A 14 14.43 25.08 9.59
CA VAL A 14 13.00 24.84 9.84
C VAL A 14 12.36 24.06 8.69
N CYS A 15 12.60 24.49 7.45
CA CYS A 15 12.09 23.78 6.27
C CYS A 15 12.62 22.33 6.19
N ALA A 16 13.92 22.10 6.43
CA ALA A 16 14.49 20.75 6.39
C ALA A 16 13.84 19.80 7.42
N THR A 17 13.56 20.28 8.63
CA THR A 17 12.89 19.46 9.67
C THR A 17 11.43 19.16 9.34
N ALA A 18 10.72 20.07 8.68
CA ALA A 18 9.33 19.87 8.26
C ALA A 18 9.20 18.75 7.21
N LEU A 19 10.16 18.65 6.28
CA LEU A 19 10.17 17.57 5.28
C LEU A 19 10.57 16.20 5.88
N ALA A 20 11.34 16.19 6.96
CA ALA A 20 11.78 14.94 7.61
C ALA A 20 10.70 14.30 8.50
N ALA A 21 9.59 15.00 8.80
CA ALA A 21 8.54 14.50 9.69
C ALA A 21 7.76 13.29 9.17
N CYS A 22 7.81 13.00 7.86
CA CYS A 22 7.18 11.81 7.26
C CYS A 22 8.05 10.55 7.28
N ALA A 23 9.25 10.58 7.86
CA ALA A 23 10.11 9.40 7.98
C ALA A 23 9.62 8.47 9.11
N THR A 24 8.43 7.89 8.96
CA THR A 24 7.98 6.80 9.82
C THR A 24 8.78 5.55 9.50
N LYS A 25 9.40 4.93 10.52
CA LYS A 25 9.97 3.59 10.36
C LYS A 25 8.88 2.66 9.82
N PRO A 26 9.15 1.85 8.78
CA PRO A 26 8.16 0.92 8.27
C PRO A 26 7.80 -0.07 9.39
N VAL A 27 6.52 -0.07 9.76
CA VAL A 27 5.96 -0.95 10.80
C VAL A 27 5.87 -2.36 10.22
N GLN A 28 6.50 -3.32 10.88
CA GLN A 28 6.49 -4.71 10.44
C GLN A 28 5.08 -5.31 10.57
N PRO A 29 4.71 -6.30 9.74
CA PRO A 29 3.35 -6.85 9.76
C PRO A 29 2.86 -7.32 11.14
N TRP A 30 3.75 -7.87 11.97
CA TRP A 30 3.43 -8.35 13.33
C TRP A 30 3.31 -7.23 14.38
N GLU A 31 3.80 -6.02 14.10
CA GLU A 31 3.73 -4.88 15.03
C GLU A 31 2.34 -4.24 15.07
N ARG A 32 1.44 -4.64 14.17
CA ARG A 32 0.08 -4.10 14.06
C ARG A 32 -0.94 -4.72 15.04
N ALA A 33 -0.47 -5.53 15.99
CA ALA A 33 -1.26 -6.17 17.04
C ALA A 33 -2.53 -6.85 16.49
N HIS A 34 -3.72 -6.34 16.82
CA HIS A 34 -5.00 -6.91 16.37
C HIS A 34 -5.15 -6.95 14.85
N LEU A 35 -4.54 -6.01 14.13
CA LEU A 35 -4.57 -5.94 12.66
C LEU A 35 -3.56 -6.89 12.01
N ALA A 36 -2.68 -7.52 12.79
CA ALA A 36 -1.72 -8.50 12.29
C ALA A 36 -2.30 -9.92 12.18
N ARG A 37 -3.55 -10.13 12.62
CA ARG A 37 -4.17 -11.45 12.59
C ARG A 37 -4.44 -11.93 11.17
N TRP A 38 -4.47 -13.25 11.01
CA TRP A 38 -4.70 -13.92 9.74
C TRP A 38 -6.07 -13.56 9.11
N ASP A 39 -7.12 -13.52 9.93
CA ASP A 39 -8.51 -13.22 9.53
C ASP A 39 -8.73 -11.77 9.06
N MET A 40 -7.78 -10.88 9.39
CA MET A 40 -7.81 -9.46 9.00
C MET A 40 -7.05 -9.19 7.69
N ARG A 41 -6.51 -10.24 7.05
CA ARG A 41 -5.86 -10.13 5.73
C ARG A 41 -6.91 -9.87 4.65
N TRP A 42 -6.51 -9.17 3.59
CA TRP A 42 -7.37 -8.91 2.43
C TRP A 42 -7.82 -10.20 1.74
N ASP A 43 -6.92 -11.17 1.69
CA ASP A 43 -7.18 -12.52 1.22
C ASP A 43 -6.56 -13.51 2.22
N PRO A 44 -7.33 -13.96 3.22
CA PRO A 44 -6.83 -14.94 4.17
C PRO A 44 -6.60 -16.27 3.46
N ASP A 45 -7.48 -16.72 2.57
CA ASP A 45 -7.35 -18.02 1.91
C ASP A 45 -7.25 -17.89 0.38
N SER A 46 -6.01 -17.69 -0.08
CA SER A 46 -5.73 -17.50 -1.50
C SER A 46 -6.05 -18.72 -2.36
N VAL A 47 -6.02 -19.92 -1.79
CA VAL A 47 -6.38 -21.16 -2.51
C VAL A 47 -7.89 -21.17 -2.78
N GLN A 48 -8.69 -20.90 -1.75
CA GLN A 48 -10.14 -20.79 -1.92
C GLN A 48 -10.53 -19.65 -2.84
N THR A 49 -9.87 -18.50 -2.72
CA THR A 49 -10.08 -17.36 -3.62
C THR A 49 -9.76 -17.73 -5.07
N ALA A 50 -8.61 -18.38 -5.32
CA ALA A 50 -8.24 -18.86 -6.66
C ALA A 50 -9.26 -19.87 -7.21
N MET A 51 -9.68 -20.87 -6.42
CA MET A 51 -10.69 -21.85 -6.84
C MET A 51 -12.02 -21.19 -7.22
N LYS A 52 -12.49 -20.21 -6.43
CA LYS A 52 -13.69 -19.44 -6.74
C LYS A 52 -13.52 -18.64 -8.02
N GLN A 53 -12.37 -17.99 -8.21
CA GLN A 53 -12.06 -17.26 -9.44
C GLN A 53 -12.04 -18.20 -10.66
N HIS A 54 -11.46 -19.39 -10.55
CA HIS A 54 -11.47 -20.38 -11.64
C HIS A 54 -12.90 -20.78 -12.01
N ALA A 55 -13.72 -21.15 -11.01
CA ALA A 55 -15.11 -21.51 -11.27
C ALA A 55 -15.93 -20.35 -11.85
N TYR A 56 -15.70 -19.13 -11.37
CA TYR A 56 -16.36 -17.92 -11.85
C TYR A 56 -15.96 -17.60 -13.29
N PHE A 57 -14.66 -17.62 -13.60
CA PHE A 57 -14.14 -17.39 -14.94
C PHE A 57 -14.64 -18.42 -15.96
N SER A 58 -14.73 -19.70 -15.58
CA SER A 58 -15.30 -20.74 -16.44
C SER A 58 -16.78 -20.54 -16.76
N LYS A 59 -17.52 -19.81 -15.92
CA LYS A 59 -18.94 -19.55 -16.10
C LYS A 59 -19.24 -18.18 -16.69
N GLU A 60 -18.42 -17.19 -16.38
CA GLU A 60 -18.71 -15.76 -16.55
C GLU A 60 -17.48 -14.97 -17.03
N GLY A 61 -16.55 -15.60 -17.76
CA GLY A 61 -15.24 -15.02 -18.15
C GLY A 61 -15.25 -13.70 -18.95
N SER A 62 -16.42 -13.15 -19.28
CA SER A 62 -16.58 -11.81 -19.86
C SER A 62 -16.65 -10.68 -18.80
N SER A 63 -16.85 -10.98 -17.51
CA SER A 63 -17.13 -9.97 -16.46
C SER A 63 -15.89 -9.39 -15.76
N GLY A 64 -14.67 -9.79 -16.14
CA GLY A 64 -13.43 -9.32 -15.51
C GLY A 64 -13.12 -10.02 -14.18
N THR A 65 -11.86 -9.93 -13.72
CA THR A 65 -11.40 -10.59 -12.48
C THR A 65 -11.30 -9.59 -11.32
N ILE A 66 -11.31 -10.09 -10.08
CA ILE A 66 -11.20 -9.26 -8.88
C ILE A 66 -9.72 -8.95 -8.60
N GLY A 67 -9.24 -7.76 -8.95
CA GLY A 67 -7.84 -7.33 -8.71
C GLY A 67 -7.32 -6.30 -9.73
N ALA A 68 -6.08 -5.83 -9.55
CA ALA A 68 -5.43 -4.83 -10.42
C ALA A 68 -5.09 -5.31 -11.85
N ALA A 69 -5.59 -6.48 -12.26
CA ALA A 69 -5.50 -7.01 -13.61
C ALA A 69 -6.93 -7.22 -14.15
N GLY A 70 -7.67 -6.12 -14.29
CA GLY A 70 -8.98 -6.12 -14.93
C GLY A 70 -8.86 -6.16 -16.46
N GLY A 71 -9.62 -7.06 -17.10
CA GLY A 71 -9.84 -7.03 -18.55
C GLY A 71 -10.45 -8.31 -19.10
N GLY A 72 -11.79 -8.38 -19.14
CA GLY A 72 -12.55 -9.45 -19.78
C GLY A 72 -12.21 -9.62 -21.26
N CYS A 73 -11.82 -10.85 -21.61
CA CYS A 73 -11.70 -11.50 -22.93
C CYS A 73 -11.11 -12.92 -22.73
N GLY A 74 -10.47 -13.17 -21.59
CA GLY A 74 -10.00 -14.49 -21.19
C GLY A 74 -8.63 -14.90 -21.71
N CYS A 75 -7.89 -13.96 -22.31
CA CYS A 75 -6.50 -14.17 -22.68
C CYS A 75 -5.58 -13.64 -21.57
N ASN A 76 -4.94 -14.56 -20.83
CA ASN A 76 -3.68 -14.28 -20.13
C ASN A 76 -2.54 -14.37 -21.15
#